data_AF-A0A915A3Z5-F1
#
_entry.id   AF-A0A915A3Z5-F1
#
_cell.length_a   1.000
_cell.length_b   1.000
_cell.length_c   1.000
_cell.angle_alpha   90.00
_cell.angle_beta   90.00
_cell.angle_gamma   90.00
#
_symmetry.space_group_name_H-M   'P 1'
#
loop_
_entity.id
_entity.type
_entity.pdbx_description
1 polymer ?
#
loop_
_entity_poly.entity_id
_entity_poly.type
_entity_poly.pdbx_seq_one_letter_code
_entity_poly.pdbx_strand_id
1 'polypeptide(L)'
;NRGWRYHVSLHVWLVRSDQGELKERTTSHETGFYNVFDPVEWRKVRRELELQYNQLEGRPRLPESLVEPSGSQYFQADASNSSPGSS
;
A
#
# COMPACT_ATOMS: atom_id res chain seq x y z
N ASN A 1 1.19 -2.02 8.12
CA ASN A 1 1.82 -2.56 6.89
C ASN A 1 3.29 -2.87 7.22
N ARG A 2 3.71 -4.15 7.24
CA ARG A 2 5.06 -4.57 7.72
C ARG A 2 6.16 -4.49 6.65
N GLY A 3 5.91 -3.81 5.54
CA GLY A 3 6.90 -3.57 4.46
C GLY A 3 7.07 -4.72 3.47
N TRP A 4 6.35 -5.83 3.65
CA TRP A 4 6.33 -6.94 2.69
C TRP A 4 5.61 -6.52 1.40
N ARG A 5 6.17 -6.96 0.27
CA ARG A 5 5.61 -6.80 -1.08
C ARG A 5 5.60 -8.14 -1.78
N TYR A 6 4.58 -8.38 -2.60
CA TYR A 6 4.52 -9.56 -3.46
C TYR A 6 5.10 -9.22 -4.83
N HIS A 7 6.00 -10.07 -5.30
CA HIS A 7 6.57 -9.98 -6.64
C HIS A 7 5.77 -10.88 -7.58
N VAL A 8 5.00 -10.27 -8.50
CA VAL A 8 4.04 -11.01 -9.34
C VAL A 8 4.76 -12.03 -10.23
N SER A 9 5.81 -11.65 -10.94
CA SER A 9 6.49 -12.59 -11.86
C SER A 9 7.22 -13.75 -11.17
N LEU A 10 7.75 -13.53 -9.97
CA LEU A 10 8.49 -14.55 -9.21
C LEU A 10 7.59 -15.34 -8.24
N HIS A 11 6.36 -14.89 -8.04
CA HIS A 11 5.41 -15.42 -7.07
C HIS A 11 5.94 -15.50 -5.63
N VAL A 12 6.78 -14.55 -5.21
CA VAL A 12 7.40 -14.54 -3.88
C VAL A 12 7.05 -13.30 -3.07
N TRP A 13 7.04 -13.47 -1.76
CA TRP A 13 7.02 -12.37 -0.80
C TRP A 13 8.44 -11.90 -0.52
N LEU A 14 8.65 -10.58 -0.60
CA LEU A 14 9.94 -9.95 -0.34
C LEU A 14 9.80 -8.71 0.54
N VAL A 15 10.86 -8.42 1.29
CA VAL A 15 11.03 -7.15 2.01
C VAL A 15 12.45 -6.66 1.75
N ARG A 16 12.62 -5.35 1.62
CA ARG A 16 13.96 -4.77 1.44
C ARG A 16 14.84 -5.14 2.63
N SER A 17 16.08 -5.56 2.37
CA SER A 17 17.03 -5.86 3.43
C SER A 17 17.42 -4.56 4.14
N ASP A 18 17.50 -4.62 5.46
CA ASP A 18 18.06 -3.58 6.34
C ASP A 18 19.58 -3.44 6.17
N GLN A 19 20.26 -4.55 5.92
CA GLN A 19 21.71 -4.62 5.66
C GLN A 19 22.07 -4.49 4.16
N GLY A 20 21.09 -4.19 3.31
CA GLY A 20 21.23 -4.18 1.87
C GLY A 20 21.19 -2.78 1.30
N GLU A 21 22.35 -2.24 0.93
CA GLU A 21 22.42 -1.04 0.11
C GLU A 21 21.60 -1.24 -1.17
N LEU A 22 20.78 -0.25 -1.48
CA LEU A 22 20.14 -0.12 -2.77
C LEU A 22 21.27 0.12 -3.77
N LYS A 23 21.58 -0.86 -4.62
CA LYS A 23 22.67 -0.75 -5.59
C LYS A 23 22.31 0.29 -6.65
N GLU A 24 21.07 0.26 -7.12
CA GLU A 24 20.57 1.20 -8.12
C GLU A 24 19.09 1.48 -7.90
N ARG A 25 18.69 2.74 -8.08
CA ARG A 25 17.29 3.14 -8.12
C ARG A 25 17.06 4.06 -9.29
N THR A 26 16.24 3.61 -10.21
CA THR A 26 15.77 4.40 -11.35
C THR A 26 14.28 4.70 -11.17
N THR A 27 13.70 5.47 -12.09
CA THR A 27 12.26 5.74 -12.13
C THR A 27 11.43 4.47 -12.41
N SER A 28 12.03 3.47 -13.07
CA SER A 28 11.33 2.28 -13.54
C SER A 28 11.59 1.03 -12.69
N HIS A 29 12.79 0.91 -12.13
CA HIS A 29 13.24 -0.25 -11.37
C HIS A 29 14.14 0.12 -10.21
N GLU A 30 14.32 -0.82 -9.30
CA GLU A 30 15.35 -0.77 -8.28
C GLU A 30 16.08 -2.11 -8.17
N THR A 31 17.39 -2.06 -8.00
CA THR A 31 18.23 -3.25 -7.85
C THR A 31 18.87 -3.22 -6.48
N GLY A 32 18.75 -4.31 -5.73
CA GLY A 32 19.29 -4.37 -4.38
C GLY A 32 19.09 -5.72 -3.71
N PHE A 33 19.42 -5.77 -2.43
CA PHE A 33 19.23 -6.99 -1.63
C PHE A 33 17.86 -7.00 -0.95
N TYR A 34 17.16 -8.11 -1.13
CA TYR A 34 15.86 -8.37 -0.53
C TYR A 34 15.90 -9.66 0.27
N ASN A 35 15.15 -9.67 1.36
CA ASN A 35 14.84 -10.89 2.09
C ASN A 35 13.59 -11.49 1.45
N VAL A 36 13.78 -12.60 0.74
CA VAL A 36 12.72 -13.37 0.10
C VAL A 36 12.27 -14.47 1.04
N PHE A 37 10.96 -14.68 1.17
CA PHE A 37 10.42 -15.81 1.90
C PHE A 37 10.42 -17.06 1.02
N ASP A 38 11.10 -18.11 1.49
CA ASP A 38 11.10 -19.42 0.86
C ASP A 38 10.06 -20.32 1.56
N PRO A 39 8.95 -20.70 0.89
CA PRO A 39 7.92 -21.55 1.49
C PRO A 39 8.31 -23.03 1.56
N VAL A 40 9.34 -23.47 0.80
CA VAL A 40 9.80 -24.86 0.80
C VAL A 40 10.64 -25.11 2.05
N GLU A 41 11.57 -24.21 2.34
CA GLU A 41 12.47 -24.31 3.49
C GLU A 41 11.99 -23.50 4.71
N TRP A 42 10.85 -22.80 4.57
CA TRP A 42 10.22 -21.96 5.59
C TRP A 42 11.18 -20.93 6.22
N ARG A 43 12.03 -20.32 5.40
CA ARG A 43 13.08 -19.40 5.84
C ARG A 43 13.15 -18.12 5.02
N LYS A 44 13.81 -17.10 5.57
CA LYS A 44 14.17 -15.89 4.82
C LYS A 44 15.52 -16.11 4.15
N VAL A 45 15.59 -15.87 2.85
CA VAL A 45 16.82 -15.96 2.06
C VAL A 45 17.14 -14.59 1.51
N ARG A 46 18.37 -14.09 1.78
CA ARG A 46 18.86 -12.85 1.18
C ARG A 46 19.19 -13.12 -0.29
N ARG A 47 18.55 -12.38 -1.19
CA ARG A 47 18.81 -12.46 -2.64
C ARG A 47 18.99 -11.07 -3.22
N GLU A 48 19.85 -10.95 -4.22
CA GLU A 48 19.92 -9.77 -5.07
C GLU A 48 18.81 -9.88 -6.12
N LEU A 49 17.96 -8.86 -6.21
CA LEU A 49 16.86 -8.80 -7.16
C LEU A 49 16.84 -7.44 -7.85
N GLU A 50 16.48 -7.44 -9.12
CA GLU A 50 15.99 -6.27 -9.84
C GLU A 50 14.46 -6.27 -9.75
N LEU A 51 13.92 -5.24 -9.13
CA LEU A 51 12.51 -5.07 -8.84
C LEU A 51 11.96 -4.00 -9.77
N GLN A 52 11.31 -4.45 -10.83
CA GLN A 52 10.57 -3.57 -11.73
C GLN A 52 9.31 -3.07 -11.02
N TYR A 53 9.10 -1.75 -10.96
CA TYR A 53 7.98 -1.19 -10.19
C TYR A 53 6.60 -1.60 -10.75
N ASN A 54 6.52 -2.01 -12.02
CA ASN A 54 5.32 -2.56 -12.65
C ASN A 54 5.01 -4.03 -12.26
N GLN A 55 5.97 -4.75 -11.67
CA GLN A 55 5.83 -6.14 -11.23
C GLN A 55 5.59 -6.27 -9.72
N LEU A 56 5.51 -5.13 -9.02
CA LEU A 56 5.04 -5.04 -7.66
C LEU A 56 3.53 -4.93 -7.64
N GLU A 57 2.86 -5.77 -6.85
CA GLU A 57 1.45 -5.54 -6.58
C GLU A 57 1.28 -4.18 -5.91
N GLY A 58 0.43 -3.34 -6.50
CA GLY A 58 -0.02 -2.10 -5.89
C GLY A 58 -0.73 -2.38 -4.57
N ARG A 59 -0.85 -1.37 -3.71
CA ARG A 59 -1.63 -1.46 -2.46
C ARG A 59 -2.99 -2.07 -2.82
N PRO A 60 -3.42 -3.18 -2.16
CA PRO A 60 -4.68 -3.82 -2.50
C PRO A 60 -5.78 -2.78 -2.42
N ARG A 61 -6.38 -2.45 -3.57
CA ARG A 61 -7.59 -1.64 -3.60
C ARG A 61 -8.69 -2.60 -3.20
N LEU A 62 -9.20 -2.43 -1.99
CA LEU A 62 -10.39 -3.15 -1.58
C LEU A 62 -11.47 -2.89 -2.65
N PRO A 63 -12.18 -3.92 -3.13
CA PRO A 63 -13.33 -3.67 -3.98
C PRO A 63 -14.28 -2.72 -3.25
N GLU A 64 -14.75 -1.68 -3.94
CA GLU A 64 -15.62 -0.63 -3.39
C GLU A 64 -16.82 -1.22 -2.61
N SER A 65 -17.27 -2.41 -2.99
CA SER A 65 -18.35 -3.15 -2.32
C SER A 65 -18.06 -3.57 -0.88
N LEU A 66 -16.79 -3.65 -0.46
CA LEU A 66 -16.36 -3.96 0.91
C LEU A 66 -16.00 -2.72 1.71
N VAL A 67 -15.96 -1.54 1.07
CA VAL A 67 -15.84 -0.26 1.75
C VAL A 67 -17.26 0.17 2.09
N GLU A 68 -17.81 -0.36 3.19
CA GLU A 68 -19.08 0.17 3.69
C GLU A 68 -18.92 1.68 3.93
N PRO A 69 -19.80 2.53 3.37
CA PRO A 69 -19.81 3.93 3.70
C PRO A 69 -20.30 4.08 5.14
N SER A 70 -19.38 4.06 6.09
CA SER A 70 -19.64 4.43 7.47
C SER A 70 -20.02 5.92 7.53
N GLY A 71 -21.32 6.19 7.41
CA GLY A 71 -21.99 7.37 7.93
C GLY A 71 -21.67 8.69 7.24
N SER A 72 -22.35 8.97 6.13
CA SER A 72 -22.68 10.36 5.78
C SER A 72 -23.80 10.85 6.72
N GLN A 73 -23.46 11.63 7.74
CA GLN A 73 -24.43 12.54 8.37
C GLN A 73 -24.04 13.99 8.08
N TYR A 74 -24.71 14.49 7.02
CA TYR A 74 -25.22 15.84 6.80
C TYR A 74 -24.59 17.00 7.60
N PHE A 75 -23.75 17.78 6.93
CA PHE A 75 -23.65 19.22 7.22
C PHE A 75 -24.67 19.94 6.33
N GLN A 76 -25.85 20.25 6.87
CA GLN A 76 -26.73 21.26 6.29
C GLN A 76 -26.67 22.48 7.20
N ALA A 77 -25.87 23.45 6.79
CA ALA A 77 -25.97 24.81 7.30
C ALA A 77 -27.30 25.39 6.80
N ASP A 78 -28.14 25.87 7.71
CA ASP A 78 -29.12 26.90 7.39
C ASP A 78 -28.98 28.04 8.40
N ALA A 79 -28.40 29.13 7.93
CA ALA A 79 -28.40 30.40 8.62
C ALA A 79 -29.09 31.40 7.70
N SER A 80 -30.39 31.65 7.91
CA SER A 80 -31.03 32.89 7.47
C SER A 80 -32.27 33.22 8.30
N ASN A 81 -32.05 34.04 9.33
CA ASN A 81 -32.81 35.24 9.72
C ASN A 81 -34.28 35.35 9.27
N SER A 82 -35.22 35.42 10.23
CA SER A 82 -36.48 36.18 10.14
C SER A 82 -37.12 36.38 11.53
N SER A 83 -37.02 37.60 12.08
CA SER A 83 -38.03 38.16 13.02
C SER A 83 -39.25 38.63 12.19
N PRO A 84 -40.49 38.70 12.72
CA PRO A 84 -40.95 39.55 13.84
C PRO A 84 -41.81 38.75 14.86
N GLY A 85 -42.08 39.16 16.10
CA GLY A 85 -42.88 40.32 16.53
C GLY A 85 -43.93 39.85 17.56
N SER A 86 -43.98 40.55 18.69
CA SER A 86 -45.08 40.77 19.67
C SER A 86 -46.16 39.70 19.92
N SER A 87 -46.32 39.27 21.18
CA SER A 87 -47.18 39.93 22.18
C SER A 87 -47.00 39.31 23.57
#